data_AF-A0A9D2MEG3-F1
#
_entry.id   AF-A0A9D2MEG3-F1
#
_cell.length_a   1.000
_cell.length_b   1.000
_cell.length_c   1.000
_cell.angle_alpha   90.00
_cell.angle_beta   90.00
_cell.angle_gamma   90.00
#
_symmetry.space_group_name_H-M   'P 1'
#
loop_
_entity.id
_entity.type
_entity.pdbx_description
1 polymer ?
#
loop_
_entity_poly.entity_id
_entity_poly.type
_entity_poly.pdbx_seq_one_letter_code
_entity_poly.pdbx_strand_id
1 'polypeptide(L)'
;RPAPDDCPLRACGPRPLRHDGRRGAHRLRKPRPGRSVAAPKGAAGAVAVKAPMPGNILDVKVKPGDAVKAGDALVVLEAMKMENEIVAPQDGTVATIEVNKGDVVNSGDTLVTLN
;
A
#
# COMPACT_ATOMS: atom_id res chain seq x y z
N ARG A 1 32.08 39.56 19.66
CA ARG A 1 31.80 40.89 19.06
C ARG A 1 32.35 40.85 17.63
N PRO A 2 31.59 41.17 16.57
CA PRO A 2 30.15 41.49 16.47
C PRO A 2 29.35 40.30 15.88
N ALA A 3 28.13 39.93 16.31
CA ALA A 3 26.85 40.67 16.38
C ALA A 3 26.18 40.82 14.98
N PRO A 4 24.85 41.08 14.90
CA PRO A 4 23.79 40.11 14.60
C PRO A 4 22.91 40.68 13.44
N ASP A 5 21.58 40.57 13.49
CA ASP A 5 20.59 41.07 12.52
C ASP A 5 20.44 40.19 11.26
N ASP A 6 19.30 39.56 10.99
CA ASP A 6 18.06 40.27 10.73
C ASP A 6 16.85 39.44 11.18
N CYS A 7 16.19 39.93 12.23
CA CYS A 7 14.87 39.48 12.66
C CYS A 7 13.92 40.67 12.44
N PRO A 8 13.08 40.64 11.40
CA PRO A 8 12.04 41.64 11.28
C PRO A 8 10.75 41.14 11.92
N LEU A 9 10.41 41.81 13.02
CA LEU A 9 9.08 42.39 13.25
C LEU A 9 7.89 41.44 13.53
N ARG A 10 7.74 41.16 14.82
CA ARG A 10 6.68 41.75 15.67
C ARG A 10 5.47 42.34 14.92
N ALA A 11 4.35 41.64 14.95
CA ALA A 11 3.03 42.24 14.75
C ALA A 11 1.99 41.59 15.69
N CYS A 12 1.87 42.17 16.89
CA CYS A 12 0.61 42.13 17.64
C CYS A 12 -0.37 43.08 16.94
N GLY A 13 -1.54 42.59 16.53
CA GLY A 13 -2.63 43.42 16.00
C GLY A 13 -3.91 42.61 15.76
N PRO A 14 -5.10 43.19 15.90
CA PRO A 14 -6.21 42.59 16.64
C PRO A 14 -7.20 41.78 15.80
N ARG A 15 -7.94 40.91 16.51
CA ARG A 15 -9.23 40.34 16.09
C ARG A 15 -10.10 41.43 15.46
N PRO A 16 -10.96 41.10 14.46
CA PRO A 16 -12.33 40.84 14.87
C PRO A 16 -13.18 39.95 13.93
N LEU A 17 -14.40 39.70 14.43
CA LEU A 17 -15.64 39.35 13.76
C LEU A 17 -15.87 37.90 13.29
N ARG A 18 -16.59 37.22 14.18
CA ARG A 18 -17.52 36.13 13.91
C ARG A 18 -18.40 36.46 12.71
N HIS A 19 -18.49 35.53 11.76
CA HIS A 19 -19.61 35.46 10.83
C HIS A 19 -20.44 34.22 11.16
N ASP A 20 -21.68 34.46 11.56
CA ASP A 20 -22.75 33.48 11.72
C ASP A 20 -23.18 33.01 10.34
N GLY A 21 -23.29 31.69 10.14
CA GLY A 21 -23.55 31.10 8.82
C GLY A 21 -24.16 29.72 8.92
N ARG A 22 -25.35 29.64 9.52
CA ARG A 22 -26.23 28.46 9.42
C ARG A 22 -26.62 28.19 7.96
N ARG A 23 -26.35 26.97 7.46
CA ARG A 23 -27.31 26.03 6.81
C ARG A 23 -26.60 25.15 5.78
N GLY A 24 -26.86 23.85 5.87
CA GLY A 24 -26.49 22.90 4.81
C GLY A 24 -26.45 21.46 5.28
N ALA A 25 -27.59 20.89 5.67
CA ALA A 25 -27.73 19.46 5.85
C ALA A 25 -27.66 18.76 4.49
N HIS A 26 -26.55 18.09 4.19
CA HIS A 26 -26.47 17.15 3.07
C HIS A 26 -25.88 15.82 3.55
N ARG A 27 -26.82 14.87 3.69
CA ARG A 27 -26.75 13.43 3.41
C ARG A 27 -25.44 12.69 3.76
N LEU A 28 -25.61 11.81 4.74
CA LEU A 28 -24.98 10.48 4.90
C LEU A 28 -23.92 10.13 3.83
N ARG A 29 -22.66 10.18 4.24
CA ARG A 29 -21.66 9.19 3.85
C ARG A 29 -20.99 8.65 5.11
N LYS A 30 -20.91 7.33 5.15
CA LYS A 30 -20.54 6.45 6.26
C LYS A 30 -19.19 6.84 6.90
N PRO A 31 -19.00 6.56 8.21
CA PRO A 31 -17.91 7.12 8.99
C PRO A 31 -16.55 6.58 8.52
N ARG A 32 -15.60 7.48 8.28
CA ARG A 32 -14.17 7.21 8.45
C ARG A 32 -13.69 7.95 9.69
N PRO A 33 -13.65 7.30 10.87
CA PRO A 33 -12.76 7.70 11.93
C PRO A 33 -11.42 7.00 11.70
N GLY A 34 -10.33 7.77 11.76
CA GLY A 34 -8.99 7.25 11.59
C GLY A 34 -8.66 6.11 12.56
N ARG A 35 -7.80 5.20 12.09
CA ARG A 35 -6.95 4.40 12.94
C ARG A 35 -5.62 4.29 12.22
N SER A 36 -4.63 5.02 12.72
CA SER A 36 -3.25 4.57 12.64
C SER A 36 -3.25 3.15 13.20
N VAL A 37 -3.09 2.15 12.33
CA VAL A 37 -2.71 0.82 12.75
C VAL A 37 -1.25 0.72 12.41
N ALA A 38 -0.48 0.53 13.47
CA ALA A 38 0.93 0.22 13.45
C ALA A 38 1.28 -0.74 12.29
N ALA A 39 2.46 -0.56 11.72
CA ALA A 39 3.12 -1.62 11.00
C ALA A 39 2.99 -2.92 11.81
N PRO A 40 2.42 -4.01 11.24
CA PRO A 40 2.47 -5.29 11.93
C PRO A 40 3.93 -5.73 11.88
N LYS A 41 4.60 -5.53 13.01
CA LYS A 41 5.94 -6.05 13.25
C LYS A 41 5.77 -7.55 13.51
N GLY A 42 5.85 -8.34 12.44
CA GLY A 42 6.32 -9.73 12.44
C GLY A 42 5.39 -10.80 13.01
N ALA A 43 5.03 -11.73 12.11
CA ALA A 43 4.99 -13.18 12.33
C ALA A 43 3.86 -13.77 13.19
N ALA A 44 2.72 -14.05 12.56
CA ALA A 44 2.01 -15.35 12.62
C ALA A 44 0.76 -15.27 11.72
N GLY A 45 0.86 -15.77 10.48
CA GLY A 45 -0.27 -15.79 9.53
C GLY A 45 0.04 -15.30 8.11
N ALA A 46 1.29 -14.93 7.83
CA ALA A 46 1.73 -14.56 6.49
C ALA A 46 1.67 -15.78 5.55
N VAL A 47 0.74 -15.77 4.59
CA VAL A 47 0.60 -16.80 3.56
C VAL A 47 1.55 -16.44 2.43
N ALA A 48 2.70 -17.11 2.39
CA ALA A 48 3.67 -16.94 1.32
C ALA A 48 3.19 -17.68 0.06
N VAL A 49 2.90 -16.93 -1.00
CA VAL A 49 2.65 -17.44 -2.34
C VAL A 49 3.98 -17.68 -3.01
N LYS A 50 4.27 -18.95 -3.23
CA LYS A 50 5.54 -19.45 -3.77
C LYS A 50 5.42 -19.72 -5.26
N ALA A 51 6.50 -19.56 -6.01
CA ALA A 51 6.54 -19.92 -7.41
C ALA A 51 6.43 -21.45 -7.59
N PRO A 52 5.45 -21.97 -8.35
CA PRO A 52 5.31 -23.41 -8.59
C PRO A 52 6.34 -23.92 -9.62
N MET A 53 6.75 -23.07 -10.56
CA MET A 53 7.69 -23.36 -11.63
C MET A 53 8.71 -22.22 -11.77
N PRO A 54 9.93 -22.51 -12.24
CA PRO A 54 10.91 -21.47 -12.52
C PRO A 54 10.51 -20.70 -13.79
N GLY A 55 10.81 -19.41 -13.83
CA GLY A 55 10.46 -18.55 -14.95
C GLY A 55 10.81 -17.09 -14.72
N ASN A 56 10.27 -16.22 -15.56
CA ASN A 56 10.52 -14.79 -15.51
C ASN A 56 9.24 -14.03 -15.19
N ILE A 57 9.33 -12.98 -14.38
CA ILE A 57 8.19 -12.13 -14.08
C ILE A 57 7.95 -11.16 -15.23
N LEU A 58 6.83 -11.30 -15.94
CA LEU A 58 6.45 -10.38 -17.01
C LEU A 58 5.77 -9.13 -16.47
N ASP A 59 4.93 -9.28 -15.45
CA ASP A 59 4.20 -8.16 -14.87
C ASP A 59 3.68 -8.50 -13.47
N VAL A 60 3.56 -7.48 -12.61
CA VAL A 60 3.04 -7.62 -11.25
C VAL A 60 1.76 -6.79 -11.19
N LYS A 61 0.60 -7.46 -11.10
CA LYS A 61 -0.71 -6.81 -11.17
C LYS A 61 -1.17 -6.22 -9.83
N VAL A 62 -0.47 -6.59 -8.75
CA VAL A 62 -0.80 -6.20 -7.38
C VAL A 62 0.29 -5.32 -6.75
N LYS A 63 -0.06 -4.65 -5.66
CA LYS A 63 0.87 -3.80 -4.90
C LYS A 63 0.79 -4.14 -3.41
N PRO A 64 1.84 -3.88 -2.62
CA PRO A 64 1.76 -4.00 -1.17
C PRO A 64 0.62 -3.13 -0.63
N GLY A 65 -0.29 -3.75 0.12
CA GLY A 65 -1.50 -3.14 0.67
C GLY A 65 -2.78 -3.33 -0.17
N ASP A 66 -2.71 -3.93 -1.36
CA ASP A 66 -3.91 -4.25 -2.14
C ASP A 66 -4.67 -5.44 -1.55
N ALA A 67 -6.00 -5.35 -1.57
CA ALA A 67 -6.89 -6.42 -1.14
C ALA A 67 -7.17 -7.36 -2.33
N VAL A 68 -6.86 -8.64 -2.17
CA VAL A 68 -6.99 -9.68 -3.20
C VAL A 68 -7.96 -10.76 -2.74
N LYS A 69 -8.56 -11.48 -3.69
CA LYS A 69 -9.46 -12.59 -3.41
C LYS A 69 -8.85 -13.91 -3.86
N ALA A 70 -9.33 -15.03 -3.31
CA ALA A 70 -8.97 -16.33 -3.84
C ALA A 70 -9.25 -16.40 -5.35
N GLY A 71 -8.25 -16.78 -6.14
CA GLY A 71 -8.34 -16.80 -7.61
C GLY A 71 -7.98 -15.48 -8.31
N ASP A 72 -7.67 -14.41 -7.58
CA ASP A 72 -7.25 -13.14 -8.17
C ASP A 72 -5.79 -13.22 -8.64
N ALA A 73 -5.50 -12.63 -9.80
CA ALA A 73 -4.18 -12.71 -10.42
C ALA A 73 -3.19 -11.76 -9.74
N LEU A 74 -2.20 -12.31 -9.06
CA LEU A 74 -1.18 -11.55 -8.34
C LEU A 74 -0.06 -11.12 -9.29
N VAL A 75 0.53 -12.10 -9.97
CA VAL A 75 1.75 -11.93 -10.78
C VAL A 75 1.61 -12.74 -12.05
N VAL A 76 2.13 -12.21 -13.16
CA VAL A 76 2.23 -12.93 -14.44
C VAL A 76 3.64 -13.43 -14.59
N LEU A 77 3.80 -14.74 -14.62
CA LEU A 77 5.08 -15.43 -14.77
C LEU A 77 5.13 -16.09 -16.16
N GLU A 78 6.21 -15.88 -16.89
CA GLU A 78 6.50 -16.60 -18.13
C GLU A 78 7.31 -17.85 -17.81
N ALA A 79 6.76 -19.02 -18.10
CA ALA A 79 7.49 -20.29 -18.08
C ALA A 79 7.28 -21.00 -19.43
N MET A 80 8.38 -21.42 -20.06
CA MET A 80 8.35 -22.23 -21.30
C MET A 80 7.46 -21.66 -22.42
N LYS A 81 7.54 -20.34 -22.69
CA LYS A 81 6.75 -19.60 -23.70
C LYS A 81 5.24 -19.53 -23.43
N MET A 82 4.80 -19.85 -22.21
CA MET A 82 3.42 -19.70 -21.78
C MET A 82 3.37 -18.75 -20.58
N GLU A 83 2.45 -17.79 -20.66
CA GLU A 83 2.13 -16.89 -19.57
C GLU A 83 1.29 -17.66 -18.55
N ASN A 84 1.76 -17.70 -17.31
CA ASN A 84 1.10 -18.37 -16.20
C ASN A 84 0.80 -17.34 -15.12
N GLU A 85 -0.49 -17.10 -14.88
CA GLU A 85 -0.95 -16.19 -13.85
C GLU A 85 -0.91 -16.89 -12.49
N ILE A 86 -0.13 -16.34 -11.56
CA ILE A 86 -0.08 -16.80 -10.19
C ILE A 86 -1.26 -16.19 -9.45
N VAL A 87 -2.22 -17.06 -9.11
CA VAL A 87 -3.44 -16.66 -8.40
C VAL A 87 -3.26 -16.71 -6.90
N ALA A 88 -4.04 -15.89 -6.18
CA ALA A 88 -4.07 -15.96 -4.72
C ALA A 88 -4.77 -17.25 -4.26
N PRO A 89 -4.18 -18.03 -3.32
CA PRO A 89 -4.78 -19.25 -2.79
C PRO A 89 -5.98 -18.97 -1.88
N GLN A 90 -6.07 -17.75 -1.33
CA GLN A 90 -7.13 -17.30 -0.45
C GLN A 90 -7.32 -15.78 -0.57
N ASP A 91 -8.46 -15.28 -0.09
CA ASP A 91 -8.66 -13.86 0.13
C ASP A 91 -7.75 -13.32 1.24
N GLY A 92 -7.21 -12.12 1.02
CA GLY A 92 -6.24 -11.51 1.92
C GLY A 92 -5.77 -10.16 1.42
N THR A 93 -4.78 -9.60 2.11
CA THR A 93 -4.13 -8.34 1.68
C THR A 93 -2.67 -8.59 1.36
N VAL A 94 -2.17 -8.05 0.25
CA VAL A 94 -0.76 -8.16 -0.13
C VAL A 94 0.10 -7.49 0.95
N ALA A 95 0.90 -8.26 1.66
CA ALA A 95 1.83 -7.79 2.67
C ALA A 95 3.07 -7.20 2.00
N THR A 96 3.74 -8.02 1.20
CA THR A 96 5.00 -7.70 0.52
C THR A 96 5.08 -8.44 -0.80
N ILE A 97 5.83 -7.86 -1.73
CA ILE A 97 6.15 -8.46 -3.02
C ILE A 97 7.68 -8.51 -3.07
N GLU A 98 8.24 -9.72 -3.21
CA GLU A 98 9.70 -9.93 -3.23
C GLU A 98 10.26 -9.93 -4.66
N VAL A 99 9.38 -9.80 -5.67
CA VAL A 99 9.75 -9.89 -7.08
C VAL A 99 9.35 -8.63 -7.86
N ASN A 100 10.07 -8.36 -8.94
CA ASN A 100 9.82 -7.23 -9.81
C ASN A 100 9.67 -7.68 -11.27
N LYS A 101 9.11 -6.82 -12.11
CA LYS A 101 9.06 -7.06 -13.55
C LYS A 101 10.47 -7.26 -14.12
N GLY A 102 10.65 -8.35 -14.87
CA GLY A 102 11.92 -8.79 -15.44
C GLY A 102 12.77 -9.67 -14.53
N ASP A 103 12.33 -9.89 -13.28
CA ASP A 103 13.06 -10.72 -12.32
C ASP A 103 12.93 -12.21 -12.64
N VAL A 104 13.96 -12.99 -12.32
CA VAL A 104 14.01 -14.44 -12.56
C VAL A 104 13.73 -15.16 -11.26
N VAL A 105 12.69 -15.98 -11.25
CA VAL A 105 12.24 -16.71 -10.07
C VAL A 105 12.41 -18.21 -10.28
N ASN A 106 12.73 -18.92 -9.20
CA ASN A 106 12.89 -20.37 -9.21
C ASN A 106 11.70 -21.03 -8.50
N SER A 107 11.49 -22.32 -8.73
CA SER A 107 10.52 -23.08 -7.95
C SER A 107 10.78 -22.95 -6.45
N GLY A 108 9.75 -22.61 -5.68
CA GLY A 108 9.83 -22.40 -4.23
C GLY A 108 10.33 -21.02 -3.81
N ASP A 109 10.60 -20.12 -4.76
CA ASP A 109 10.90 -18.73 -4.45
C ASP A 109 9.64 -17.98 -3.97
N THR A 110 9.77 -17.04 -3.04
CA THR A 110 8.62 -16.30 -2.50
C THR A 110 8.30 -15.16 -3.44
N LEU A 111 7.11 -15.18 -4.03
CA LEU A 111 6.69 -14.11 -4.94
C LEU A 111 6.01 -12.98 -4.16
N VAL A 112 4.99 -13.37 -3.41
CA VAL A 112 4.10 -12.46 -2.70
C VAL A 112 3.78 -13.07 -1.34
N THR A 113 3.74 -12.23 -0.32
CA THR A 113 3.21 -12.61 0.98
C THR A 113 1.85 -11.96 1.18
N LEU A 114 0.85 -12.71 1.64
CA LEU A 114 -0.48 -12.24 1.97
C LEU A 114 -0.68 -12.25 3.49
N ASN A 115 -1.46 -11.29 4.00
CA ASN A 115 -1.98 -11.24 5.38
C ASN A 115 -3.46 -11.61 5.43
#